data_AF-A0A9P6RVW0-F1
#
_entry.id   AF-A0A9P6RVW0-F1
#
_cell.length_a   1.000
_cell.length_b   1.000
_cell.length_c   1.000
_cell.angle_alpha   90.00
_cell.angle_beta   90.00
_cell.angle_gamma   90.00
#
_symmetry.space_group_name_H-M   'P 1'
#
loop_
_entity.id
_entity.type
_entity.pdbx_description
1 polymer ?
#
loop_
_entity_poly.entity_id
_entity_poly.type
_entity_poly.pdbx_seq_one_letter_code
_entity_poly.pdbx_strand_id
1 'polypeptide(L)'
;MSTFDGLIREFPTVAIDNFKIRPGVNVYLLSHVHSDHLTGLASKTWDAPIRCSQITAKWLPMLASRPKQTAYESGLDKAMQRKYAHLTPFLVL
;
A
#
# COMPACT_ATOMS: atom_id res chain seq x y z
N MET A 1 -13.55 9.33 -2.25
CA MET A 1 -12.45 9.62 -1.30
C MET A 1 -13.04 9.48 0.09
N SER A 2 -12.53 8.54 0.89
CA SER A 2 -13.03 8.30 2.25
C SER A 2 -12.66 9.48 3.18
N THR A 3 -13.56 9.87 4.08
CA THR A 3 -13.29 10.83 5.16
C THR A 3 -12.62 10.18 6.36
N PHE A 4 -12.52 8.85 6.37
CA PHE A 4 -11.85 8.08 7.40
C PHE A 4 -10.33 8.30 7.32
N ASP A 5 -9.73 8.70 8.44
CA ASP A 5 -8.30 9.03 8.51
C ASP A 5 -7.41 7.79 8.81
N GLY A 6 -8.05 6.62 8.93
CA GLY A 6 -7.42 5.34 9.18
C GLY A 6 -7.44 4.89 10.64
N LEU A 7 -7.82 5.75 11.59
CA LEU A 7 -7.83 5.38 13.01
C LEU A 7 -9.23 5.05 13.51
N ILE A 8 -9.35 3.91 14.20
CA ILE A 8 -10.53 3.59 15.00
C ILE A 8 -10.27 4.11 16.42
N ARG A 9 -11.15 4.96 16.94
CA ARG A 9 -10.93 5.66 18.23
C ARG A 9 -10.85 4.70 19.40
N GLU A 10 -11.59 3.61 19.33
CA GLU A 10 -11.63 2.50 20.28
C GLU A 10 -10.36 1.64 20.22
N PHE A 11 -9.63 1.67 19.09
CA PHE A 11 -8.40 0.91 18.86
C PHE A 11 -7.30 1.82 18.28
N PRO A 12 -6.79 2.79 19.07
CA PRO A 12 -5.88 3.82 18.56
C PRO A 12 -4.50 3.28 18.15
N THR A 13 -4.19 2.04 18.51
CA THR A 13 -2.96 1.33 18.12
C THR A 13 -3.05 0.64 16.76
N VAL A 14 -4.21 0.71 16.09
CA VAL A 14 -4.47 0.09 14.79
C VAL A 14 -4.81 1.17 13.77
N ALA A 15 -4.15 1.12 12.61
CA ALA A 15 -4.48 1.93 11.44
C ALA A 15 -4.94 1.07 10.26
N ILE A 16 -5.92 1.54 9.51
CA ILE A 16 -6.51 0.83 8.39
C ILE A 16 -6.54 1.74 7.15
N ASP A 17 -6.04 1.27 6.01
CA ASP A 17 -6.13 1.93 4.70
C ASP A 17 -5.51 3.35 4.60
N ASN A 18 -4.87 3.83 5.67
CA ASN A 18 -4.14 5.08 5.72
C ASN A 18 -2.81 4.83 6.43
N PHE A 19 -1.74 4.86 5.66
CA PHE A 19 -0.40 4.43 6.07
C PHE A 19 0.50 5.65 6.29
N LYS A 20 -0.05 6.69 6.90
CA LYS A 20 0.77 7.72 7.53
C LYS A 20 1.40 7.10 8.77
N ILE A 21 2.72 7.20 8.89
CA ILE A 21 3.44 6.77 10.10
C ILE A 21 2.96 7.64 11.25
N ARG A 22 2.42 6.99 12.29
CA ARG A 22 1.84 7.65 13.47
C ARG A 22 2.47 7.06 14.73
N PRO A 23 2.91 7.89 15.70
CA PRO A 23 3.35 7.40 17.00
C PRO A 23 2.25 6.58 17.69
N GLY A 24 2.61 5.41 18.22
CA GLY A 24 1.68 4.54 18.95
C GLY A 24 0.80 3.61 18.11
N VAL A 25 0.88 3.69 16.77
CA VAL A 25 0.27 2.69 15.88
C VAL A 25 1.23 1.52 15.69
N ASN A 26 0.75 0.32 16.03
CA ASN A 26 1.54 -0.91 16.04
C ASN A 26 1.08 -1.91 14.98
N VAL A 27 -0.16 -1.74 14.46
CA VAL A 27 -0.78 -2.63 13.49
C VAL A 27 -1.31 -1.81 12.33
N TYR A 28 -0.89 -2.15 11.11
CA TYR A 28 -1.43 -1.57 9.88
C TYR A 28 -2.19 -2.65 9.11
N LEU A 29 -3.46 -2.37 8.80
CA LEU A 29 -4.34 -3.26 8.04
C LEU A 29 -4.60 -2.66 6.65
N LEU A 30 -4.51 -3.49 5.61
CA LEU A 30 -4.94 -3.12 4.26
C LEU A 30 -6.14 -3.96 3.84
N SER A 31 -7.28 -3.31 3.63
CA SER A 31 -8.52 -3.98 3.23
C SER A 31 -8.42 -4.51 1.80
N HIS A 32 -7.99 -3.69 0.83
CA HIS A 32 -7.86 -4.06 -0.59
C HIS A 32 -7.00 -3.06 -1.38
N VAL A 33 -6.73 -3.37 -2.66
CA VAL A 33 -5.78 -2.64 -3.51
C VAL A 33 -6.41 -1.55 -4.39
N HIS A 34 -7.21 -0.66 -3.81
CA HIS A 34 -7.66 0.56 -4.51
C HIS A 34 -6.84 1.78 -4.09
N SER A 35 -6.56 2.67 -5.04
CA SER A 35 -5.59 3.76 -4.86
C SER A 35 -5.92 4.71 -3.70
N ASP A 36 -7.19 4.89 -3.37
CA ASP A 36 -7.65 5.72 -2.26
C ASP A 36 -7.42 5.09 -0.87
N HIS A 37 -7.15 3.78 -0.82
CA HIS A 37 -6.79 3.02 0.38
C HIS A 37 -5.26 2.78 0.51
N LEU A 38 -4.42 3.34 -0.38
CA LEU A 38 -2.97 3.11 -0.40
C LEU A 38 -2.16 4.37 0.00
N THR A 39 -2.82 5.33 0.63
CA THR A 39 -2.19 6.60 1.03
C THR A 39 -1.03 6.34 1.99
N GLY A 40 0.18 6.82 1.65
CA GLY A 40 1.39 6.67 2.48
C GLY A 40 2.29 5.48 2.08
N LEU A 41 1.72 4.42 1.50
CA LEU A 41 2.47 3.21 1.12
C LEU A 41 3.50 3.39 0.00
N ALA A 42 3.42 4.50 -0.74
CA ALA A 42 4.42 4.81 -1.76
C ALA A 42 5.77 5.24 -1.17
N SER A 43 5.82 5.57 0.13
CA SER A 43 7.06 5.94 0.80
C SER A 43 8.05 4.78 0.78
N LYS A 44 9.29 5.06 0.36
CA LYS A 44 10.40 4.09 0.38
C LYS A 44 11.00 3.90 1.77
N THR A 45 10.63 4.74 2.73
CA THR A 45 11.04 4.63 4.14
C THR A 45 10.11 3.76 4.96
N TRP A 46 9.12 3.11 4.34
CA TRP A 46 8.19 2.24 5.04
C TRP A 46 8.92 1.03 5.62
N ASP A 47 8.73 0.79 6.91
CA ASP A 47 9.45 -0.23 7.69
C ASP A 47 8.55 -1.05 8.63
N ALA A 48 7.23 -0.86 8.56
CA ALA A 48 6.26 -1.52 9.45
C ALA A 48 5.51 -2.68 8.76
N PRO A 49 5.14 -3.76 9.49
CA PRO A 49 4.33 -4.84 8.93
C PRO A 49 2.93 -4.38 8.51
N ILE A 50 2.47 -4.84 7.34
CA ILE A 50 1.13 -4.61 6.80
C ILE A 50 0.39 -5.95 6.76
N ARG A 51 -0.69 -6.06 7.53
CA ARG A 51 -1.59 -7.21 7.55
C ARG A 51 -2.63 -7.08 6.45
N CYS A 52 -2.77 -8.11 5.64
CA CYS A 52 -3.76 -8.13 4.58
C CYS A 52 -4.09 -9.56 4.11
N SER A 53 -5.09 -9.69 3.25
CA SER A 53 -5.39 -10.99 2.63
C SER A 53 -4.24 -11.49 1.76
N GLN A 54 -4.15 -12.80 1.54
CA GLN A 54 -3.19 -13.40 0.62
C GLN A 54 -3.29 -12.84 -0.80
N ILE A 55 -4.50 -12.47 -1.24
CA ILE A 55 -4.73 -11.87 -2.54
C ILE A 55 -4.13 -10.45 -2.55
N THR A 56 -4.46 -9.63 -1.57
CA THR A 56 -3.90 -8.27 -1.42
C THR A 56 -2.37 -8.29 -1.41
N ALA A 57 -1.75 -9.22 -0.67
CA ALA A 57 -0.30 -9.36 -0.59
C ALA A 57 0.36 -9.69 -1.93
N LYS A 58 -0.31 -10.47 -2.79
CA LYS A 58 0.17 -10.79 -4.15
C LYS A 58 0.02 -9.63 -5.11
N TRP A 59 -1.12 -8.93 -5.06
CA TRP A 59 -1.44 -7.87 -6.03
C TRP A 59 -0.72 -6.55 -5.77
N LEU A 60 -0.55 -6.15 -4.51
CA LEU A 60 0.00 -4.83 -4.18
C LEU A 60 1.39 -4.58 -4.81
N PRO A 61 2.38 -5.49 -4.69
CA PRO A 61 3.70 -5.30 -5.31
C PRO A 61 3.67 -5.23 -6.84
N MET A 62 2.62 -5.77 -7.47
CA MET A 62 2.46 -5.79 -8.92
C MET A 62 1.86 -4.50 -9.49
N LEU A 63 1.34 -3.58 -8.66
CA LEU A 63 0.72 -2.38 -9.20
C LEU A 63 1.76 -1.44 -9.82
N ALA A 64 1.41 -0.86 -10.96
CA ALA A 64 2.11 0.26 -11.59
C ALA A 64 1.19 1.49 -11.57
N SER A 65 1.77 2.69 -11.71
CA SER A 65 0.96 3.86 -12.00
C SER A 65 0.46 3.80 -13.45
N ARG A 66 -0.70 4.40 -13.74
CA ARG A 66 -1.24 4.45 -15.11
C ARG A 66 -0.21 4.93 -16.15
N PRO A 67 0.56 6.01 -15.93
CA PRO A 67 1.57 6.44 -16.91
C PRO A 67 2.66 5.40 -17.15
N LYS A 68 3.09 4.69 -16.10
CA LYS A 68 4.12 3.63 -16.22
C LYS A 68 3.60 2.38 -16.91
N GLN A 69 2.33 2.05 -16.68
CA GLN A 69 1.66 0.98 -17.39
C GLN A 69 1.56 1.30 -18.89
N THR A 70 1.06 2.50 -19.25
CA THR A 70 0.95 2.93 -20.64
C THR A 70 2.32 2.98 -21.34
N ALA A 71 3.35 3.50 -20.67
CA ALA A 71 4.70 3.54 -21.24
C ALA A 71 5.27 2.14 -21.50
N TYR A 72 4.98 1.16 -20.65
CA TYR A 72 5.36 -0.23 -20.87
C TYR A 72 4.58 -0.85 -22.03
N GLU A 73 3.26 -0.67 -22.06
CA GLU A 73 2.37 -1.20 -23.11
C GLU A 73 2.68 -0.60 -24.49
N SER A 74 3.10 0.66 -24.55
CA SER A 74 3.53 1.33 -25.79
C SER A 74 4.96 0.99 -26.21
N GLY A 75 5.68 0.15 -25.46
CA GLY A 75 7.07 -0.23 -25.72
C GLY A 75 8.12 0.85 -25.42
N LEU A 76 7.75 1.97 -24.78
CA LEU A 76 8.67 3.03 -24.38
C LEU A 76 9.57 2.57 -23.22
N ASP A 77 8.97 1.96 -22.19
CA ASP A 77 9.69 1.35 -21.08
C ASP A 77 9.87 -0.16 -21.36
N LYS A 78 11.12 -0.65 -21.37
CA LYS A 78 11.42 -2.09 -21.60
C LYS A 78 10.96 -3.01 -20.47
N ALA A 79 10.71 -2.44 -19.29
CA ALA A 79 10.32 -3.18 -18.09
C ALA A 79 9.24 -2.41 -17.32
N MET A 80 8.28 -3.16 -16.78
CA MET A 80 7.18 -2.58 -16.01
C MET A 80 7.67 -2.04 -14.67
N GLN A 81 7.53 -0.72 -14.47
CA GLN A 81 7.91 -0.05 -13.24
C GLN A 81 6.84 -0.22 -12.15
N ARG A 82 7.10 -1.13 -11.21
CA ARG A 82 6.20 -1.45 -10.11
C ARG A 82 6.32 -0.43 -8.97
N LYS A 83 5.20 0.19 -8.60
CA LYS A 83 5.15 1.31 -7.63
C LYS A 83 5.44 0.84 -6.20
N TYR A 84 4.90 -0.32 -5.82
CA TYR A 84 4.90 -0.83 -4.44
C TYR A 84 5.75 -2.08 -4.24
N ALA A 85 6.64 -2.41 -5.18
CA ALA A 85 7.48 -3.60 -5.08
C ALA A 85 8.34 -3.65 -3.80
N HIS A 86 8.72 -2.48 -3.26
CA HIS A 86 9.46 -2.35 -2.01
C HIS A 86 8.68 -2.81 -0.78
N LEU A 87 7.35 -2.99 -0.87
CA LEU A 87 6.52 -3.41 0.25
C LEU A 87 6.50 -4.92 0.47
N THR A 88 7.01 -5.71 -0.49
CA THR A 88 7.00 -7.19 -0.42
C THR A 88 7.48 -7.76 0.92
N PRO A 89 8.60 -7.27 1.52
CA PRO A 89 9.09 -7.79 2.80
C PRO A 89 8.16 -7.49 3.99
N PHE A 90 7.26 -6.54 3.86
CA PHE A 90 6.41 -6.05 4.95
C PHE A 90 4.99 -6.62 4.90
N LEU A 91 4.62 -7.37 3.85
CA LEU A 91 3.28 -7.93 3.71
C LEU A 91 3.18 -9.25 4.48
N VAL A 92 2.38 -9.25 5.54
CA VAL A 92 2.21 -10.37 6.47
C VAL A 92 0.77 -10.85 6.48
N LEU A 93 0.60 -12.17 6.65
CA LEU A 93 -0.68 -12.83 6.92
C LEU A 93 -0.94 -12.82 8.42
#